data_AF-A0A439JSE7-F1
#
_entry.id   AF-A0A439JSE7-F1
#
_cell.length_a   1.000
_cell.length_b   1.000
_cell.length_c   1.000
_cell.angle_alpha   90.00
_cell.angle_beta   90.00
_cell.angle_gamma   90.00
#
_symmetry.space_group_name_H-M   'P 1'
#
loop_
_entity.id
_entity.type
_entity.pdbx_description
1 polymer ?
#
loop_
_entity_poly.entity_id
_entity_poly.type
_entity_poly.pdbx_seq_one_letter_code
_entity_poly.pdbx_strand_id
1 'polypeptide(L)'
;GGEYMFRMRGEAHIWSPDAVATLQHAVRQGSWQTFKDYSAQIDSETARAQSIRGLFKIRLAEETGRKKVALDEVMSAADIVKRFSTGAMSFGSISREAHTTLARAMNAIGGKSNTGEGGEEADRYLPLPDGGKNPERSAIKQVASGRFGVTAEYLVNSDVMQIKVAQGAKPGEGGQLPGHKVDATIAKVRHSTPGVGLISPPPHHDIYSIEDLAQLIYDLKNVNPAADVSVKLV
;
A
#
# COMPACT_ATOMS: atom_id res chain seq x y z
N GLY A 1 1.56 30.43 1.57
CA GLY A 1 2.62 29.98 0.64
C GLY A 1 3.36 28.81 1.26
N GLY A 2 3.60 27.72 0.53
CA GLY A 2 3.96 26.42 1.14
C GLY A 2 2.86 25.36 0.99
N GLU A 3 1.98 25.54 0.00
CA GLU A 3 0.88 24.63 -0.31
C GLU A 3 1.40 23.28 -0.86
N TYR A 4 2.28 23.32 -1.86
CA TYR A 4 2.83 22.11 -2.49
C TYR A 4 3.94 21.43 -1.69
N MET A 5 4.66 22.19 -0.86
CA MET A 5 5.78 21.68 -0.07
C MET A 5 5.86 22.44 1.24
N PHE A 6 6.10 21.70 2.32
CA PHE A 6 6.24 22.24 3.66
C PHE A 6 7.21 23.43 3.71
N ARG A 7 6.83 24.47 4.45
CA ARG A 7 7.69 25.59 4.84
C ARG A 7 7.40 25.95 6.30
N MET A 8 8.41 26.33 7.05
CA MET A 8 8.29 26.62 8.49
C MET A 8 7.21 27.65 8.86
N ARG A 9 6.92 28.60 7.97
CA ARG A 9 5.87 29.64 8.14
C ARG A 9 4.82 29.56 7.02
N GLY A 10 4.65 28.38 6.45
CA GLY A 10 3.74 28.15 5.33
C GLY A 10 2.42 27.51 5.75
N GLU A 11 1.73 26.93 4.77
CA GLU A 11 0.54 26.12 5.04
C GLU A 11 0.88 24.96 6.00
N ALA A 12 -0.11 24.55 6.80
CA ALA A 12 0.05 23.39 7.65
C ALA A 12 0.04 22.10 6.81
N HIS A 13 0.95 21.16 7.08
CA HIS A 13 0.99 19.84 6.44
C HIS A 13 0.82 18.74 7.50
N ILE A 14 0.12 17.66 7.16
CA ILE A 14 0.00 16.47 8.05
C ILE A 14 1.38 15.88 8.31
N TRP A 15 2.23 15.83 7.29
CA TRP A 15 3.62 15.40 7.40
C TRP A 15 4.55 16.61 7.53
N SER A 16 5.07 16.83 8.74
CA SER A 16 6.12 17.80 9.03
C SER A 16 7.47 17.11 9.30
N PRO A 17 8.61 17.82 9.19
CA PRO A 17 9.92 17.27 9.55
C PRO A 17 9.95 16.71 10.98
N ASP A 18 9.34 17.40 11.93
CA ASP A 18 9.29 16.98 13.33
C ASP A 18 8.46 15.71 13.53
N ALA A 19 7.30 15.61 12.87
CA ALA A 19 6.46 14.41 12.95
C ALA A 19 7.16 13.19 12.34
N VAL A 20 7.82 13.37 11.19
CA VAL A 20 8.60 12.32 10.53
C VAL A 20 9.79 11.90 11.40
N ALA A 21 10.54 12.86 11.95
CA ALA A 21 11.67 12.57 12.82
C ALA A 21 11.22 11.83 14.09
N THR A 22 10.15 12.29 14.74
CA THR A 22 9.62 11.68 15.97
C THR A 22 9.19 10.23 15.71
N LEU A 23 8.47 9.98 14.62
CA LEU A 23 8.08 8.62 14.22
C LEU A 23 9.31 7.73 13.97
N GLN A 24 10.31 8.24 13.23
CA GLN A 24 11.54 7.50 12.95
C GLN A 24 12.29 7.13 14.24
N HIS A 25 12.38 8.04 15.21
CA HIS A 25 13.00 7.75 16.51
C HIS A 25 12.20 6.71 17.29
N ALA A 26 10.86 6.83 17.32
CA ALA A 26 9.98 5.88 18.00
C ALA A 26 10.20 4.44 17.50
N VAL A 27 10.20 4.24 16.18
CA VAL A 27 10.34 2.90 15.59
C VAL A 27 11.76 2.35 15.68
N ARG A 28 12.81 3.20 15.60
CA ARG A 28 14.20 2.76 15.71
C ARG A 28 14.58 2.37 17.14
N GLN A 29 14.01 3.03 18.15
CA GLN A 29 14.29 2.76 19.56
C GLN A 29 13.26 1.81 20.22
N GLY A 30 12.17 1.46 19.53
CA GLY A 30 11.06 0.71 20.14
C GLY A 30 10.37 1.48 21.27
N SER A 31 10.37 2.82 21.22
CA SER A 31 9.88 3.68 22.30
C SER A 31 8.39 3.97 22.17
N TRP A 32 7.58 3.36 23.04
CA TRP A 32 6.14 3.65 23.14
C TRP A 32 5.88 5.11 23.52
N GLN A 33 6.71 5.71 24.39
CA GLN A 33 6.54 7.10 24.78
C GLN A 33 6.74 8.03 23.59
N THR A 34 7.80 7.83 22.80
CA THR A 34 8.05 8.65 21.60
C THR A 34 6.98 8.42 20.54
N PHE A 35 6.41 7.21 20.44
CA PHE A 35 5.26 6.96 19.57
C PHE A 35 4.01 7.75 20.03
N LYS A 36 3.75 7.83 21.34
CA LYS A 36 2.68 8.68 21.88
C LYS A 36 2.92 10.15 21.56
N ASP A 37 4.16 10.62 21.67
CA ASP A 37 4.51 12.01 21.33
C ASP A 37 4.25 12.29 19.84
N TYR A 38 4.62 11.36 18.95
CA TYR A 38 4.26 11.43 17.53
C TYR A 38 2.74 11.45 17.32
N SER A 39 1.99 10.54 17.96
CA SER A 39 0.53 10.48 17.80
C SER A 39 -0.16 11.77 18.29
N ALA A 40 0.33 12.36 19.38
CA ALA A 40 -0.18 13.62 19.89
C ALA A 40 0.06 14.79 18.92
N GLN A 41 1.17 14.80 18.18
CA GLN A 41 1.41 15.78 17.12
C GLN A 41 0.38 15.63 15.98
N ILE A 42 0.14 14.39 15.53
CA ILE A 42 -0.79 14.07 14.42
C ILE A 42 -2.27 14.23 14.80
N ASP A 43 -2.62 14.08 16.09
CA ASP A 43 -3.99 14.24 16.59
C ASP A 43 -4.23 15.61 17.25
N SER A 44 -3.24 16.51 17.20
CA SER A 44 -3.36 17.90 17.68
C SER A 44 -4.51 18.64 17.00
N GLU A 45 -5.00 19.72 17.61
CA GLU A 45 -6.10 20.51 17.04
C GLU A 45 -5.76 21.09 15.65
N THR A 46 -4.53 21.58 15.48
CA THR A 46 -4.02 22.04 14.19
C THR A 46 -4.01 20.93 13.14
N ALA A 47 -3.62 19.71 13.51
CA ALA A 47 -3.63 18.57 12.60
C ALA A 47 -5.05 18.08 12.30
N ARG A 48 -5.96 18.14 13.28
CA ARG A 48 -7.39 17.85 13.10
C ARG A 48 -8.06 18.80 12.11
N ALA A 49 -7.71 20.09 12.15
CA ALA A 49 -8.27 21.09 11.23
C ALA A 49 -7.93 20.85 9.74
N GLN A 50 -7.02 19.91 9.42
CA GLN A 50 -6.61 19.59 8.05
C GLN A 50 -7.46 18.51 7.37
N SER A 51 -8.38 17.86 8.11
CA SER A 51 -9.17 16.75 7.55
C SER A 51 -10.58 16.70 8.11
N ILE A 52 -11.53 16.18 7.31
CA ILE A 52 -12.93 16.03 7.72
C ILE A 52 -13.05 15.21 9.01
N ARG A 53 -12.22 14.17 9.20
CA ARG A 53 -12.22 13.36 10.44
C ARG A 53 -11.94 14.19 11.71
N GLY A 54 -11.20 15.30 11.60
CA GLY A 54 -10.89 16.16 12.73
C GLY A 54 -12.06 17.01 13.22
N LEU A 55 -13.13 17.12 12.44
CA LEU A 55 -14.40 17.73 12.85
C LEU A 55 -15.22 16.83 13.79
N PHE A 56 -14.85 15.55 13.91
CA PHE A 56 -15.56 14.59 14.75
C PHE A 56 -14.83 14.37 16.08
N LYS A 57 -15.62 14.21 17.14
CA LYS A 57 -15.17 13.69 18.44
C LYS A 57 -15.81 12.32 18.66
N ILE A 58 -15.02 11.35 19.09
CA ILE A 58 -15.54 10.08 19.60
C ILE A 58 -16.07 10.33 21.01
N ARG A 59 -17.38 10.18 21.21
CA ARG A 59 -17.98 10.23 22.55
C ARG A 59 -17.54 9.00 23.34
N LEU A 60 -16.87 9.22 24.46
CA LEU A 60 -16.34 8.14 25.27
C LEU A 60 -17.45 7.43 26.06
N ALA A 61 -17.12 6.28 26.65
CA ALA A 61 -18.06 5.46 27.42
C ALA A 61 -18.73 6.28 28.54
N GLU A 62 -17.96 7.10 29.26
CA GLU A 62 -18.43 8.00 30.31
C GLU A 62 -19.46 9.02 29.80
N GLU A 63 -19.24 9.59 28.60
CA GLU A 63 -20.14 10.57 27.96
C GLU A 63 -21.42 9.94 27.42
N THR A 64 -21.51 8.60 27.37
CA THR A 64 -22.64 7.86 26.81
C THR A 64 -23.30 6.92 27.83
N GLY A 65 -22.90 6.97 29.10
CA GLY A 65 -23.41 6.09 30.16
C GLY A 65 -23.02 4.61 29.99
N ARG A 66 -22.01 4.31 29.16
CA ARG A 66 -21.52 2.94 28.93
C ARG A 66 -20.37 2.63 29.89
N LYS A 67 -20.20 1.34 30.21
CA LYS A 67 -19.05 0.85 30.98
C LYS A 67 -17.83 0.71 30.07
N LYS A 68 -16.65 1.07 30.59
CA LYS A 68 -15.36 0.77 29.93
C LYS A 68 -15.15 -0.75 29.88
N VAL A 69 -14.60 -1.21 28.77
CA VAL A 69 -14.19 -2.60 28.55
C VAL A 69 -12.73 -2.74 29.00
N ALA A 70 -12.37 -3.88 29.59
CA ALA A 70 -10.99 -4.12 30.02
C ALA A 70 -10.10 -4.39 28.78
N LEU A 71 -8.82 -3.97 28.82
CA LEU A 71 -7.97 -4.04 27.62
C LEU A 71 -7.68 -5.47 27.17
N ASP A 72 -7.68 -6.42 28.10
CA ASP A 72 -7.56 -7.87 27.87
C ASP A 72 -8.79 -8.50 27.22
N GLU A 73 -9.96 -7.83 27.30
CA GLU A 73 -11.17 -8.21 26.55
C GLU A 73 -11.16 -7.69 25.10
N VAL A 74 -10.22 -6.79 24.76
CA VAL A 74 -10.05 -6.26 23.40
C VAL A 74 -9.23 -7.24 22.55
N MET A 75 -9.52 -7.30 21.25
CA MET A 75 -8.72 -8.05 20.28
C MET A 75 -7.23 -7.74 20.43
N SER A 76 -6.41 -8.79 20.46
CA SER A 76 -4.95 -8.64 20.61
C SER A 76 -4.34 -7.80 19.50
N ALA A 77 -3.25 -7.09 19.78
CA ALA A 77 -2.52 -6.34 18.76
C ALA A 77 -2.08 -7.25 17.60
N ALA A 78 -1.67 -8.49 17.90
CA ALA A 78 -1.26 -9.50 16.92
C ALA A 78 -2.39 -9.91 15.96
N ASP A 79 -3.66 -9.82 16.38
CA ASP A 79 -4.81 -10.08 15.52
C ASP A 79 -5.28 -8.82 14.77
N ILE A 80 -5.15 -7.64 15.39
CA ILE A 80 -5.47 -6.36 14.74
C ILE A 80 -4.58 -6.14 13.52
N VAL A 81 -3.27 -6.37 13.64
CA VAL A 81 -2.31 -6.11 12.55
C VAL A 81 -2.55 -6.97 11.30
N LYS A 82 -3.23 -8.11 11.43
CA LYS A 82 -3.63 -8.95 10.29
C LYS A 82 -4.63 -8.24 9.35
N ARG A 83 -5.30 -7.19 9.84
CA ARG A 83 -6.20 -6.33 9.07
C ARG A 83 -5.44 -5.23 8.31
N PHE A 84 -4.16 -5.02 8.61
CA PHE A 84 -3.38 -3.98 7.98
C PHE A 84 -2.83 -4.46 6.63
N SER A 85 -2.81 -3.53 5.67
CA SER A 85 -2.14 -3.72 4.39
C SER A 85 -1.25 -2.52 4.12
N THR A 86 -0.06 -2.75 3.56
CA THR A 86 0.75 -1.62 3.09
C THR A 86 0.14 -1.06 1.81
N GLY A 87 0.33 0.24 1.58
CA GLY A 87 -0.08 0.86 0.31
C GLY A 87 0.55 0.18 -0.90
N ALA A 88 -0.17 0.20 -2.02
CA ALA A 88 0.30 -0.29 -3.31
C ALA A 88 1.37 0.67 -3.88
N MET A 89 2.64 0.32 -3.75
CA MET A 89 3.77 1.11 -4.24
C MET A 89 4.62 0.25 -5.16
N SER A 90 4.76 0.66 -6.42
CA SER A 90 5.41 -0.16 -7.45
C SER A 90 6.91 -0.35 -7.21
N PHE A 91 7.42 -1.54 -7.51
CA PHE A 91 8.84 -1.72 -7.78
C PHE A 91 9.25 -0.83 -8.96
N GLY A 92 10.18 0.09 -8.73
CA GLY A 92 10.53 1.19 -9.63
C GLY A 92 10.09 2.56 -9.11
N SER A 93 8.92 2.69 -8.48
CA SER A 93 8.62 3.91 -7.69
C SER A 93 9.44 3.93 -6.40
N ILE A 94 9.55 2.79 -5.74
CA ILE A 94 10.43 2.54 -4.60
C ILE A 94 11.48 1.49 -5.00
N SER A 95 12.59 1.44 -4.25
CA SER A 95 13.67 0.49 -4.50
C SER A 95 13.25 -0.94 -4.15
N ARG A 96 14.01 -1.93 -4.62
CA ARG A 96 13.80 -3.34 -4.28
C ARG A 96 13.90 -3.57 -2.77
N GLU A 97 14.87 -2.93 -2.12
CA GLU A 97 15.10 -3.03 -0.67
C GLU A 97 13.88 -2.53 0.11
N ALA A 98 13.32 -1.38 -0.29
CA ALA A 98 12.11 -0.87 0.33
C ALA A 98 10.91 -1.79 0.07
N HIS A 99 10.75 -2.27 -1.17
CA HIS A 99 9.62 -3.12 -1.56
C HIS A 99 9.62 -4.48 -0.84
N THR A 100 10.77 -5.14 -0.80
CA THR A 100 10.96 -6.42 -0.10
C THR A 100 10.92 -6.26 1.42
N THR A 101 11.41 -5.15 1.98
CA THR A 101 11.28 -4.86 3.42
C THR A 101 9.82 -4.79 3.85
N LEU A 102 8.96 -4.14 3.06
CA LEU A 102 7.52 -4.11 3.33
C LEU A 102 6.90 -5.50 3.27
N ALA A 103 7.25 -6.30 2.26
CA ALA A 103 6.75 -7.66 2.13
C ALA A 103 7.16 -8.55 3.33
N ARG A 104 8.45 -8.53 3.69
CA ARG A 104 8.97 -9.28 4.84
C ARG A 104 8.28 -8.86 6.13
N ALA A 105 8.13 -7.56 6.38
CA ALA A 105 7.48 -7.05 7.58
C ALA A 105 6.01 -7.49 7.67
N MET A 106 5.25 -7.35 6.58
CA MET A 106 3.83 -7.72 6.58
C MET A 106 3.61 -9.22 6.70
N ASN A 107 4.41 -10.03 6.00
CA ASN A 107 4.36 -11.49 6.10
C ASN A 107 4.72 -11.96 7.52
N ALA A 108 5.68 -11.32 8.18
CA ALA A 108 6.07 -11.66 9.56
C ALA A 108 4.95 -11.41 10.58
N ILE A 109 4.12 -10.38 10.38
CA ILE A 109 3.03 -10.02 11.30
C ILE A 109 1.65 -10.54 10.85
N GLY A 110 1.59 -11.31 9.77
CA GLY A 110 0.34 -11.84 9.20
C GLY A 110 -0.56 -10.79 8.54
N GLY A 111 -0.03 -9.58 8.28
CA GLY A 111 -0.69 -8.59 7.44
C GLY A 111 -0.39 -8.83 5.95
N LYS A 112 -0.72 -7.87 5.08
CA LYS A 112 -0.52 -8.03 3.62
C LYS A 112 0.28 -6.88 3.01
N SER A 113 1.31 -7.18 2.23
CA SER A 113 1.93 -6.19 1.35
C SER A 113 1.32 -6.22 -0.05
N ASN A 114 1.49 -5.13 -0.81
CA ASN A 114 0.95 -4.97 -2.15
C ASN A 114 2.04 -4.59 -3.14
N THR A 115 2.11 -5.28 -4.28
CA THR A 115 3.14 -5.08 -5.30
C THR A 115 3.17 -3.69 -5.92
N GLY A 116 2.04 -2.99 -5.92
CA GLY A 116 1.83 -1.87 -6.84
C GLY A 116 1.79 -2.32 -8.30
N GLU A 117 1.80 -1.35 -9.21
CA GLU A 117 1.61 -1.56 -10.66
C GLU A 117 2.87 -2.04 -11.39
N GLY A 118 3.94 -2.38 -10.68
CA GLY A 118 5.27 -2.54 -11.26
C GLY A 118 5.67 -3.96 -11.62
N GLY A 119 4.80 -4.94 -11.38
CA GLY A 119 5.17 -6.35 -11.31
C GLY A 119 5.91 -6.71 -10.00
N GLU A 120 6.36 -7.95 -9.91
CA GLU A 120 7.19 -8.46 -8.83
C GLU A 120 8.16 -9.50 -9.40
N GLU A 121 9.39 -9.51 -8.93
CA GLU A 121 10.44 -10.40 -9.46
C GLU A 121 10.17 -11.86 -9.11
N ALA A 122 10.30 -12.76 -10.09
CA ALA A 122 9.90 -14.16 -9.95
C ALA A 122 10.72 -14.96 -8.93
N ASP A 123 11.94 -14.52 -8.61
CA ASP A 123 12.75 -15.14 -7.56
C ASP A 123 12.08 -15.04 -6.18
N ARG A 124 11.18 -14.06 -5.98
CA ARG A 124 10.39 -13.90 -4.76
C ARG A 124 9.28 -14.94 -4.62
N TYR A 125 9.02 -15.76 -5.64
CA TYR A 125 8.04 -16.84 -5.59
C TYR A 125 8.65 -18.19 -5.20
N LEU A 126 9.97 -18.32 -5.38
CA LEU A 126 10.66 -19.58 -5.13
C LEU A 126 10.70 -19.88 -3.64
N PRO A 127 10.44 -21.14 -3.22
CA PRO A 127 10.57 -21.52 -1.81
C PRO A 127 12.02 -21.33 -1.35
N LEU A 128 12.18 -21.06 -0.05
CA LEU A 128 13.48 -21.06 0.60
C LEU A 128 14.06 -22.48 0.63
N PRO A 129 15.38 -22.65 0.88
CA PRO A 129 16.02 -23.97 0.93
C PRO A 129 15.41 -24.94 1.96
N ASP A 130 14.75 -24.42 2.99
CA ASP A 130 14.04 -25.19 4.03
C ASP A 130 12.60 -25.57 3.63
N GLY A 131 12.17 -25.22 2.42
CA GLY A 131 10.81 -25.43 1.92
C GLY A 131 9.81 -24.35 2.36
N GLY A 132 10.25 -23.37 3.15
CA GLY A 132 9.43 -22.23 3.59
C GLY A 132 9.03 -21.31 2.44
N LYS A 133 7.90 -20.61 2.61
CA LYS A 133 7.50 -19.55 1.67
C LYS A 133 8.51 -18.41 1.72
N ASN A 134 8.87 -17.85 0.57
CA ASN A 134 9.73 -16.68 0.52
C ASN A 134 9.05 -15.47 1.18
N PRO A 135 9.65 -14.89 2.24
CA PRO A 135 9.05 -13.78 2.96
C PRO A 135 9.03 -12.48 2.15
N GLU A 136 9.71 -12.43 1.00
CA GLU A 136 9.71 -11.29 0.09
C GLU A 136 8.51 -11.30 -0.86
N ARG A 137 7.75 -12.41 -0.98
CA ARG A 137 6.55 -12.47 -1.82
C ARG A 137 5.46 -11.52 -1.30
N SER A 138 4.96 -10.61 -2.13
CA SER A 138 3.80 -9.80 -1.72
C SER A 138 2.51 -10.58 -1.78
N ALA A 139 1.67 -10.48 -0.75
CA ALA A 139 0.38 -11.17 -0.70
C ALA A 139 -0.63 -10.62 -1.72
N ILE A 140 -0.65 -9.29 -1.92
CA ILE A 140 -1.55 -8.61 -2.86
C ILE A 140 -0.79 -8.29 -4.15
N LYS A 141 -1.33 -8.73 -5.28
CA LYS A 141 -0.78 -8.56 -6.63
C LYS A 141 -1.71 -7.62 -7.41
N GLN A 142 -1.21 -6.45 -7.78
CA GLN A 142 -2.02 -5.45 -8.49
C GLN A 142 -2.08 -5.74 -9.99
N VAL A 143 -3.26 -5.51 -10.58
CA VAL A 143 -3.55 -5.53 -12.01
C VAL A 143 -4.03 -4.13 -12.37
N ALA A 144 -3.16 -3.36 -13.03
CA ALA A 144 -3.42 -1.98 -13.44
C ALA A 144 -3.41 -1.85 -14.97
N SER A 145 -3.83 -0.70 -15.50
CA SER A 145 -4.04 -0.46 -16.93
C SER A 145 -2.86 -0.85 -17.82
N GLY A 146 -1.62 -0.58 -17.39
CA GLY A 146 -0.41 -0.91 -18.15
C GLY A 146 -0.04 -2.41 -18.17
N ARG A 147 -0.69 -3.25 -17.34
CA ARG A 147 -0.41 -4.70 -17.19
C ARG A 147 1.07 -5.06 -17.00
N PHE A 148 1.88 -4.13 -16.50
CA PHE A 148 3.31 -4.35 -16.30
C PHE A 148 3.56 -5.51 -15.34
N GLY A 149 4.32 -6.50 -15.80
CA GLY A 149 4.67 -7.70 -15.02
C GLY A 149 3.50 -8.60 -14.66
N VAL A 150 2.32 -8.41 -15.27
CA VAL A 150 1.16 -9.29 -15.06
C VAL A 150 1.32 -10.53 -15.94
N THR A 151 1.74 -11.62 -15.33
CA THR A 151 1.88 -12.95 -15.96
C THR A 151 1.04 -13.99 -15.21
N ALA A 152 0.83 -15.17 -15.80
CA ALA A 152 0.17 -16.27 -15.11
C ALA A 152 0.91 -16.63 -13.79
N GLU A 153 2.24 -16.73 -13.83
CA GLU A 153 3.08 -16.99 -12.66
C GLU A 153 2.91 -15.93 -11.56
N TYR A 154 2.84 -14.65 -11.94
CA TYR A 154 2.57 -13.54 -11.02
C TYR A 154 1.20 -13.67 -10.33
N LEU A 155 0.16 -14.02 -11.09
CA LEU A 155 -1.22 -14.13 -10.58
C LEU A 155 -1.44 -15.36 -9.69
N VAL A 156 -0.87 -16.52 -10.04
CA VAL A 156 -0.99 -17.73 -9.20
C VAL A 156 -0.23 -17.61 -7.88
N ASN A 157 0.73 -16.68 -7.78
CA ASN A 157 1.45 -16.35 -6.55
C ASN A 157 0.79 -15.24 -5.71
N SER A 158 -0.47 -14.90 -5.99
CA SER A 158 -1.27 -13.97 -5.20
C SER A 158 -2.10 -14.67 -4.12
N ASP A 159 -2.29 -13.99 -2.99
CA ASP A 159 -3.40 -14.29 -2.07
C ASP A 159 -4.61 -13.38 -2.40
N VAL A 160 -4.35 -12.19 -2.95
CA VAL A 160 -5.37 -11.26 -3.46
C VAL A 160 -4.89 -10.63 -4.77
N MET A 161 -5.74 -10.62 -5.78
CA MET A 161 -5.55 -9.87 -7.03
C MET A 161 -6.32 -8.55 -6.92
N GLN A 162 -5.61 -7.41 -7.00
CA GLN A 162 -6.22 -6.08 -6.90
C GLN A 162 -6.32 -5.43 -8.27
N ILE A 163 -7.54 -5.30 -8.80
CA ILE A 163 -7.82 -4.47 -9.97
C ILE A 163 -7.73 -3.00 -9.54
N LYS A 164 -6.83 -2.24 -10.18
CA LYS A 164 -6.62 -0.83 -9.87
C LYS A 164 -7.32 0.06 -10.90
N VAL A 165 -8.54 0.47 -10.61
CA VAL A 165 -9.27 1.42 -11.47
C VAL A 165 -8.68 2.82 -11.35
N ALA A 166 -8.38 3.28 -10.13
CA ALA A 166 -7.86 4.63 -9.91
C ALA A 166 -6.98 4.76 -8.65
N GLN A 167 -6.35 5.93 -8.48
CA GLN A 167 -5.64 6.31 -7.25
C GLN A 167 -5.90 7.75 -6.84
N GLY A 168 -5.98 8.01 -5.53
CA GLY A 168 -6.34 9.34 -5.01
C GLY A 168 -5.42 10.48 -5.43
N ALA A 169 -4.14 10.21 -5.71
CA ALA A 169 -3.19 11.22 -6.15
C ALA A 169 -3.42 11.71 -7.59
N LYS A 170 -4.04 10.88 -8.44
CA LYS A 170 -4.33 11.19 -9.85
C LYS A 170 -5.43 10.25 -10.37
N PRO A 171 -6.71 10.58 -10.11
CA PRO A 171 -7.81 9.64 -10.35
C PRO A 171 -8.09 9.38 -11.83
N GLY A 172 -7.86 10.38 -12.69
CA GLY A 172 -8.13 10.31 -14.14
C GLY A 172 -6.93 9.94 -15.01
N GLU A 173 -5.82 9.47 -14.43
CA GLU A 173 -4.58 9.20 -15.16
C GLU A 173 -3.96 7.85 -14.78
N GLY A 174 -3.14 7.31 -15.68
CA GLY A 174 -2.37 6.08 -15.44
C GLY A 174 -1.12 6.29 -14.58
N GLY A 175 -0.52 5.18 -14.15
CA GLY A 175 0.79 5.15 -13.50
C GLY A 175 1.88 5.81 -14.36
N GLN A 176 2.87 6.43 -13.71
CA GLN A 176 4.00 7.08 -14.39
C GLN A 176 5.30 6.65 -13.73
N LEU A 177 6.27 6.20 -14.52
CA LEU A 177 7.63 5.92 -14.09
C LEU A 177 8.62 6.60 -15.04
N PRO A 178 9.41 7.59 -14.58
CA PRO A 178 10.41 8.25 -15.41
C PRO A 178 11.44 7.27 -15.96
N GLY A 179 11.89 7.47 -17.21
CA GLY A 179 12.76 6.54 -17.93
C GLY A 179 14.10 6.28 -17.23
N HIS A 180 14.69 7.27 -16.58
CA HIS A 180 15.93 7.11 -15.81
C HIS A 180 15.79 6.18 -14.58
N LYS A 181 14.56 5.87 -14.15
CA LYS A 181 14.29 4.86 -13.13
C LYS A 181 13.98 3.48 -13.70
N VAL A 182 13.90 3.34 -15.04
CA VAL A 182 13.64 2.08 -15.72
C VAL A 182 14.98 1.44 -16.05
N ASP A 183 15.62 0.87 -15.03
CA ASP A 183 16.85 0.09 -15.21
C ASP A 183 16.57 -1.26 -15.89
N ALA A 184 17.62 -2.03 -16.16
CA ALA A 184 17.49 -3.34 -16.82
C ALA A 184 16.63 -4.34 -16.04
N THR A 185 16.65 -4.28 -14.70
CA THR A 185 15.87 -5.17 -13.84
C THR A 185 14.38 -4.81 -13.90
N ILE A 186 14.05 -3.53 -13.76
CA ILE A 186 12.68 -3.03 -13.88
C ILE A 186 12.15 -3.27 -15.29
N ALA A 187 12.95 -2.99 -16.32
CA ALA A 187 12.58 -3.25 -17.71
C ALA A 187 12.27 -4.74 -17.94
N LYS A 188 13.10 -5.64 -17.39
CA LYS A 188 12.87 -7.10 -17.47
C LYS A 188 11.55 -7.50 -16.79
N VAL A 189 11.30 -7.02 -15.58
CA VAL A 189 10.06 -7.32 -14.82
C VAL A 189 8.82 -6.80 -15.54
N ARG A 190 8.92 -5.63 -16.18
CA ARG A 190 7.80 -4.97 -16.85
C ARG A 190 7.66 -5.34 -18.32
N HIS A 191 8.56 -6.17 -18.85
CA HIS A 191 8.67 -6.48 -20.28
C HIS A 191 8.75 -5.21 -21.15
N SER A 192 9.52 -4.23 -20.69
CA SER A 192 9.68 -2.92 -21.34
C SER A 192 11.12 -2.66 -21.76
N THR A 193 11.37 -1.52 -22.38
CA THR A 193 12.70 -1.09 -22.82
C THR A 193 13.43 -0.33 -21.70
N PRO A 194 14.69 -0.69 -21.35
CA PRO A 194 15.49 0.08 -20.40
C PRO A 194 15.64 1.55 -20.80
N GLY A 195 15.59 2.46 -19.83
CA GLY A 195 15.74 3.90 -20.04
C GLY A 195 14.52 4.62 -20.61
N VAL A 196 13.49 3.90 -21.06
CA VAL A 196 12.28 4.48 -21.65
C VAL A 196 11.24 4.75 -20.56
N GLY A 197 10.68 5.95 -20.53
CA GLY A 197 9.62 6.31 -19.59
C GLY A 197 8.36 5.47 -19.79
N LEU A 198 7.75 5.03 -18.69
CA LEU A 198 6.53 4.23 -18.72
C LEU A 198 5.36 5.07 -18.23
N ILE A 199 4.47 5.43 -19.16
CA ILE A 199 3.20 6.09 -18.88
C ILE A 199 2.11 5.06 -19.20
N SER A 200 1.36 4.65 -18.19
CA SER A 200 0.26 3.70 -18.40
C SER A 200 -0.94 4.43 -19.01
N PRO A 201 -1.75 3.75 -19.84
CA PRO A 201 -3.03 4.30 -20.28
C PRO A 201 -3.90 4.70 -19.07
N PRO A 202 -4.71 5.77 -19.14
CA PRO A 202 -5.65 6.08 -18.06
C PRO A 202 -6.68 4.96 -17.81
N PRO A 203 -7.38 4.41 -18.82
CA PRO A 203 -8.32 3.32 -18.59
C PRO A 203 -7.62 1.95 -18.68
N HIS A 204 -8.22 0.96 -18.04
CA HIS A 204 -8.05 -0.43 -18.45
C HIS A 204 -8.68 -0.61 -19.83
N HIS A 205 -7.91 -1.10 -20.81
CA HIS A 205 -8.41 -1.30 -22.17
C HIS A 205 -9.40 -2.48 -22.33
N ASP A 206 -9.60 -3.23 -21.25
CA ASP A 206 -10.50 -4.36 -21.09
C ASP A 206 -11.58 -4.08 -20.02
N ILE A 207 -11.79 -2.81 -19.64
CA ILE A 207 -12.86 -2.39 -18.71
C ILE A 207 -13.48 -1.08 -19.23
N TYR A 208 -14.54 -1.18 -20.02
CA TYR A 208 -15.32 -0.02 -20.48
C TYR A 208 -16.69 0.09 -19.82
N SER A 209 -17.10 -0.95 -19.11
CA SER A 209 -18.36 -1.02 -18.38
C SER A 209 -18.27 -1.95 -17.16
N ILE A 210 -19.37 -2.08 -16.41
CA ILE A 210 -19.41 -2.94 -15.23
C ILE A 210 -19.37 -4.42 -15.60
N GLU A 211 -19.93 -4.79 -16.75
CA GLU A 211 -19.86 -6.13 -17.31
C GLU A 211 -18.45 -6.51 -17.75
N ASP A 212 -17.67 -5.57 -18.29
CA ASP A 212 -16.25 -5.82 -18.58
C ASP A 212 -15.43 -6.00 -17.30
N LEU A 213 -15.74 -5.23 -16.25
CA LEU A 213 -15.13 -5.45 -14.93
C LEU A 213 -15.47 -6.84 -14.40
N ALA A 214 -16.72 -7.28 -14.57
CA ALA A 214 -17.14 -8.63 -14.20
C ALA A 214 -16.37 -9.70 -15.01
N GLN A 215 -16.13 -9.47 -16.29
CA GLN A 215 -15.31 -10.36 -17.13
C GLN A 215 -13.87 -10.43 -16.63
N LEU A 216 -13.23 -9.31 -16.31
CA LEU A 216 -11.87 -9.35 -15.75
C LEU A 216 -11.82 -10.07 -14.40
N ILE A 217 -12.83 -9.88 -13.53
CA ILE A 217 -12.93 -10.63 -12.27
C ILE A 217 -13.03 -12.14 -12.55
N TYR A 218 -13.86 -12.53 -13.53
CA TYR A 218 -14.00 -13.92 -13.96
C TYR A 218 -12.66 -14.48 -14.46
N ASP A 219 -11.95 -13.77 -15.32
CA ASP A 219 -10.66 -14.19 -15.87
C ASP A 219 -9.60 -14.38 -14.76
N LEU A 220 -9.50 -13.43 -13.83
CA LEU A 220 -8.59 -13.53 -12.69
C LEU A 220 -8.90 -14.75 -11.82
N LYS A 221 -10.17 -15.03 -11.55
CA LYS A 221 -10.61 -16.20 -10.78
C LYS A 221 -10.38 -17.52 -11.53
N ASN A 222 -10.37 -17.52 -12.86
CA ASN A 222 -9.97 -18.70 -13.62
C ASN A 222 -8.47 -18.98 -13.54
N VAL A 223 -7.63 -17.93 -13.50
CA VAL A 223 -6.18 -18.09 -13.35
C VAL A 223 -5.80 -18.52 -11.93
N ASN A 224 -6.42 -17.92 -10.91
CA ASN A 224 -6.19 -18.28 -9.50
C ASN A 224 -7.53 -18.35 -8.73
N PRO A 225 -8.16 -19.54 -8.67
CA PRO A 225 -9.44 -19.72 -7.99
C PRO A 225 -9.41 -19.46 -6.48
N ALA A 226 -8.25 -19.64 -5.85
CA ALA A 226 -8.08 -19.53 -4.40
C ALA A 226 -7.88 -18.08 -3.92
N ALA A 227 -7.36 -17.20 -4.77
CA ALA A 227 -7.07 -15.82 -4.40
C ALA A 227 -8.34 -14.94 -4.43
N ASP A 228 -8.44 -14.00 -3.50
CA ASP A 228 -9.50 -12.99 -3.53
C ASP A 228 -9.30 -11.98 -4.66
N VAL A 229 -10.38 -11.30 -5.07
CA VAL A 229 -10.29 -10.17 -6.01
C VAL A 229 -10.78 -8.91 -5.30
N SER A 230 -10.00 -7.84 -5.37
CA SER A 230 -10.38 -6.51 -4.84
C SER A 230 -10.35 -5.47 -5.95
N VAL A 231 -11.20 -4.46 -5.86
CA VAL A 231 -11.24 -3.34 -6.81
C VAL A 231 -10.91 -2.05 -6.06
N LYS A 232 -9.83 -1.38 -6.46
CA LYS A 232 -9.41 -0.11 -5.88
C LYS A 232 -10.04 1.06 -6.64
N LEU A 233 -10.93 1.77 -5.95
CA LEU A 233 -11.59 3.00 -6.38
C LEU A 233 -10.98 4.23 -5.67
N VAL A 234 -11.47 5.43 -5.99
CA VAL A 234 -11.08 6.71 -5.38
C VAL A 234 -12.33 7.46 -4.96
#